data_AF-A0A9E3TUN8-F1
#
_entry.id   AF-A0A9E3TUN8-F1
#
_cell.length_a   1.000
_cell.length_b   1.000
_cell.length_c   1.000
_cell.angle_alpha   90.00
_cell.angle_beta   90.00
_cell.angle_gamma   90.00
#
_symmetry.space_group_name_H-M   'P 1'
#
loop_
_entity.id
_entity.type
_entity.pdbx_description
1 polymer ?
#
loop_
_entity_poly.entity_id
_entity_poly.type
_entity_poly.pdbx_seq_one_letter_code
_entity_poly.pdbx_strand_id
1 'polypeptide(L)'
;MRSCRRSAIMKVAECCFSAWGLRAAMIVDGILEPLELAHLPYKKGKTFEDCVGIRGLKRLGKKKWRQAVCDVIERLKADLEVDYVVVGDGNATRLRELPADCPVCANANAFRGGYRVWDDKLETSYTYGVSPRDKEEK
;
A
#
# COMPACT_ATOMS: atom_id res chain seq x y z
N MET A 1 22.79 -17.54 5.08
CA MET A 1 22.01 -16.36 4.64
C MET A 1 21.82 -16.45 3.13
N ARG A 2 20.77 -17.14 2.66
CA ARG A 2 20.55 -17.34 1.22
C ARG A 2 19.61 -16.25 0.69
N SER A 3 20.12 -15.56 -0.31
CA SER A 3 19.44 -14.65 -1.22
C SER A 3 18.10 -15.25 -1.70
N CYS A 4 16.99 -14.66 -1.30
CA CYS A 4 15.68 -14.91 -1.89
C CYS A 4 15.58 -14.05 -3.16
N ARG A 5 15.98 -14.61 -4.32
CA ARG A 5 15.75 -13.95 -5.61
C ARG A 5 14.34 -14.27 -6.10
N ARG A 6 13.55 -13.20 -6.24
CA ARG A 6 12.56 -12.94 -7.31
C ARG A 6 11.49 -14.01 -7.56
N SER A 7 10.32 -13.81 -6.99
CA SER A 7 9.07 -13.91 -7.75
C SER A 7 8.55 -12.48 -7.94
N ALA A 8 8.20 -12.11 -9.17
CA ALA A 8 7.66 -10.79 -9.49
C ALA A 8 6.21 -10.69 -8.99
N ILE A 9 6.05 -10.65 -7.67
CA ILE A 9 4.78 -10.41 -6.99
C ILE A 9 4.62 -8.90 -6.99
N MET A 10 3.87 -8.34 -7.94
CA MET A 10 3.58 -6.91 -7.96
C MET A 10 2.77 -6.56 -6.70
N LYS A 11 3.47 -6.12 -5.66
CA LYS A 11 2.86 -5.72 -4.40
C LYS A 11 2.60 -4.22 -4.45
N VAL A 12 1.33 -3.86 -4.43
CA VAL A 12 0.89 -2.47 -4.52
C VAL A 12 0.15 -2.10 -3.26
N ALA A 13 0.68 -1.16 -2.48
CA ALA A 13 -0.08 -0.58 -1.37
C ALA A 13 -0.75 0.72 -1.83
N GLU A 14 -2.07 0.78 -1.87
CA GLU A 14 -2.80 2.04 -2.09
C GLU A 14 -3.08 2.74 -0.75
N CYS A 15 -2.44 3.88 -0.49
CA CYS A 15 -2.66 4.66 0.73
C CYS A 15 -3.49 5.92 0.45
N CYS A 16 -4.72 5.95 0.97
CA CYS A 16 -5.58 7.12 0.88
C CYS A 16 -5.51 7.93 2.18
N PHE A 17 -4.83 9.08 2.14
CA PHE A 17 -4.78 10.04 3.24
C PHE A 17 -5.96 11.01 3.13
N SER A 18 -7.14 10.61 3.59
CA SER A 18 -8.36 11.41 3.47
C SER A 18 -8.61 12.28 4.72
N ALA A 19 -9.69 13.07 4.70
CA ALA A 19 -10.14 13.81 5.88
C ALA A 19 -10.56 12.91 7.05
N TRP A 20 -10.90 11.65 6.78
CA TRP A 20 -11.51 10.72 7.73
C TRP A 20 -10.57 9.63 8.24
N GLY A 21 -9.37 9.52 7.67
CA GLY A 21 -8.37 8.55 8.11
C GLY A 21 -7.43 8.07 7.01
N LEU A 22 -6.48 7.22 7.41
CA LEU A 22 -5.60 6.44 6.55
C LEU A 22 -6.33 5.16 6.17
N ARG A 23 -6.45 4.88 4.88
CA ARG A 23 -6.92 3.57 4.39
C ARG A 23 -5.82 2.96 3.53
N ALA A 24 -5.64 1.66 3.67
CA ALA A 24 -4.67 0.91 2.89
C ALA A 24 -5.29 -0.37 2.32
N ALA A 25 -4.87 -0.72 1.11
CA ALA A 25 -5.09 -2.04 0.55
C ALA A 25 -3.82 -2.48 -0.15
N MET A 26 -3.54 -3.78 -0.13
CA MET A 26 -2.43 -4.39 -0.83
C MET A 26 -2.98 -5.27 -1.96
N ILE A 27 -2.38 -5.20 -3.14
CA ILE A 27 -2.65 -6.20 -4.19
C ILE A 27 -1.44 -7.11 -4.27
N VAL A 28 -1.64 -8.43 -4.15
CA VAL A 28 -0.59 -9.46 -4.20
C VAL A 28 -1.07 -10.54 -5.16
N ASP A 29 -0.31 -10.83 -6.22
CA ASP A 29 -0.66 -11.84 -7.22
C ASP A 29 -2.09 -11.67 -7.81
N GLY A 30 -2.53 -10.41 -7.93
CA GLY A 30 -3.86 -10.07 -8.42
C GLY A 30 -4.98 -10.18 -7.39
N ILE A 31 -4.68 -10.63 -6.17
CA ILE A 31 -5.61 -10.72 -5.04
C ILE A 31 -5.58 -9.40 -4.26
N LEU A 32 -6.74 -8.86 -3.95
CA LEU A 32 -6.90 -7.64 -3.15
C LEU A 32 -7.00 -8.00 -1.66
N GLU A 33 -6.07 -7.48 -0.87
CA GLU A 33 -5.97 -7.64 0.57
C GLU A 33 -6.21 -6.29 1.28
N PRO A 34 -7.35 -6.09 1.96
CA PRO A 34 -7.59 -4.87 2.71
C PRO A 34 -6.70 -4.79 3.95
N LEU A 35 -6.15 -3.61 4.26
CA LEU A 35 -5.26 -3.40 5.39
C LEU A 35 -5.75 -2.26 6.30
N GLU A 36 -5.79 -2.52 7.61
CA GLU A 36 -6.05 -1.48 8.61
C GLU A 36 -4.77 -1.02 9.31
N LEU A 37 -4.14 0.00 8.72
CA LEU A 37 -2.85 0.55 9.16
C LEU A 37 -3.01 1.85 9.97
N ALA A 38 -4.21 2.42 10.01
CA ALA A 38 -4.46 3.75 10.58
C ALA A 38 -4.00 3.86 12.04
N HIS A 39 -4.32 2.85 12.84
CA HIS A 39 -4.11 2.84 14.29
C HIS A 39 -2.75 2.28 14.71
N LEU A 40 -1.89 1.89 13.76
CA LEU A 40 -0.56 1.42 14.09
C LEU A 40 0.24 2.50 14.83
N PRO A 41 1.02 2.10 15.85
CA PRO A 41 1.79 3.03 16.64
C PRO A 41 2.88 3.70 15.81
N TYR A 42 3.09 4.98 16.10
CA TYR A 42 4.03 5.86 15.45
C TYR A 42 4.71 6.77 16.48
N LYS A 43 5.60 7.64 15.99
CA LYS A 43 6.44 8.54 16.79
C LYS A 43 5.62 9.31 17.82
N LYS A 44 6.15 9.38 19.05
CA LYS A 44 5.62 10.17 20.18
C LYS A 44 4.21 9.75 20.63
N GLY A 45 3.95 8.44 20.65
CA GLY A 45 2.67 7.87 21.13
C GLY A 45 1.48 8.29 20.25
N LYS A 46 1.73 8.54 18.96
CA LYS A 46 0.70 8.86 17.96
C LYS A 46 0.51 7.68 17.04
N THR A 47 -0.62 7.61 16.37
CA THR A 47 -0.85 6.62 15.33
C THR A 47 -0.33 7.11 13.97
N PHE A 48 -0.28 6.25 12.95
CA PHE A 48 -0.05 6.71 11.59
C PHE A 48 -1.06 7.79 11.21
N GLU A 49 -2.35 7.52 11.38
CA GLU A 49 -3.45 8.43 11.04
C GLU A 49 -3.30 9.82 11.67
N ASP A 50 -2.90 9.88 12.95
CA ASP A 50 -2.68 11.13 13.69
C ASP A 50 -1.60 12.03 13.08
N CYS A 51 -0.66 11.44 12.34
CA CYS A 51 0.49 12.12 11.76
C CYS A 51 0.32 12.38 10.26
N VAL A 52 -0.24 11.44 9.50
CA VAL A 52 -0.41 11.58 8.04
C VAL A 52 -1.76 12.17 7.64
N GLY A 53 -2.75 12.15 8.52
CA GLY A 53 -4.07 12.74 8.28
C GLY A 53 -4.08 14.27 8.36
N ILE A 54 -5.24 14.87 8.10
CA ILE A 54 -5.44 16.34 8.17
C ILE A 54 -5.12 16.89 9.58
N ARG A 55 -5.40 16.12 10.64
CA ARG A 55 -5.03 16.47 12.02
C ARG A 55 -3.52 16.64 12.18
N GLY A 56 -2.76 15.69 11.64
CA GLY A 56 -1.30 15.75 11.59
C GLY A 56 -0.80 16.93 10.78
N LEU A 57 -1.39 17.19 9.61
CA LEU A 57 -1.04 18.34 8.79
C LEU A 57 -1.25 19.69 9.48
N LYS A 58 -2.41 19.89 10.13
CA LYS A 58 -2.70 21.12 10.89
C LYS A 58 -1.73 21.31 12.07
N ARG A 59 -1.41 20.22 12.78
CA ARG A 59 -0.55 20.23 13.97
C ARG A 59 0.94 20.39 13.66
N LEU A 60 1.45 19.71 12.64
CA LEU A 60 2.88 19.65 12.30
C LEU A 60 3.30 20.75 11.31
N GLY A 61 2.34 21.28 10.55
CA GLY A 61 2.59 22.16 9.40
C GLY A 61 3.10 21.40 8.18
N LYS A 62 2.98 22.01 6.99
CA LYS A 62 3.22 21.36 5.69
C LYS A 62 4.58 20.66 5.58
N LYS A 63 5.67 21.29 6.04
CA LYS A 63 7.03 20.73 5.90
C LYS A 63 7.21 19.43 6.68
N LYS A 64 6.88 19.44 7.97
CA LYS A 64 7.01 18.26 8.85
C LYS A 64 5.99 17.18 8.51
N TRP A 65 4.79 17.57 8.08
CA TRP A 65 3.78 16.62 7.62
C TRP A 65 4.25 15.84 6.41
N ARG A 66 4.83 16.50 5.39
CA ARG A 66 5.39 15.80 4.22
C ARG A 66 6.48 14.79 4.61
N GLN A 67 7.38 15.18 5.53
CA GLN A 67 8.40 14.26 6.05
C GLN A 67 7.78 13.06 6.77
N ALA A 68 6.72 13.27 7.53
CA ALA A 68 6.00 12.17 8.19
C ALA A 68 5.33 11.24 7.18
N VAL A 69 4.73 11.78 6.10
CA VAL A 69 4.14 10.97 5.02
C VAL A 69 5.21 10.11 4.33
N CYS A 70 6.35 10.71 3.94
CA CYS A 70 7.44 9.94 3.34
C CYS A 70 8.00 8.86 4.28
N ASP A 71 8.21 9.18 5.56
CA ASP A 71 8.69 8.20 6.56
C ASP A 71 7.69 7.05 6.78
N VAL A 72 6.38 7.33 6.71
CA VAL A 72 5.36 6.26 6.77
C VAL A 72 5.38 5.42 5.50
N ILE A 73 5.48 6.03 4.31
CA ILE A 73 5.58 5.29 3.04
C ILE A 73 6.80 4.37 3.03
N GLU A 74 7.97 4.86 3.45
CA GLU A 74 9.21 4.07 3.52
C GLU A 74 9.09 2.91 4.51
N ARG A 75 8.48 3.13 5.68
CA ARG A 75 8.21 2.07 6.67
C ARG A 75 7.27 1.02 6.10
N LEU A 76 6.15 1.43 5.52
CA LEU A 76 5.20 0.49 4.91
C LEU A 76 5.85 -0.29 3.78
N LYS A 77 6.71 0.35 2.98
CA LYS A 77 7.46 -0.31 1.92
C LYS A 77 8.39 -1.40 2.46
N ALA A 78 9.10 -1.11 3.55
CA ALA A 78 9.99 -2.06 4.19
C ALA A 78 9.23 -3.19 4.92
N ASP A 79 8.20 -2.85 5.69
CA ASP A 79 7.48 -3.79 6.56
C ASP A 79 6.57 -4.75 5.77
N LEU A 80 5.96 -4.27 4.67
CA LEU A 80 5.11 -5.07 3.80
C LEU A 80 5.87 -5.68 2.60
N GLU A 81 7.16 -5.34 2.46
CA GLU A 81 8.03 -5.73 1.35
C GLU A 81 7.39 -5.50 -0.03
N VAL A 82 6.84 -4.30 -0.26
CA VAL A 82 6.13 -3.98 -1.52
C VAL A 82 7.06 -3.36 -2.57
N ASP A 83 6.80 -3.59 -3.85
CA ASP A 83 7.61 -3.01 -4.92
C ASP A 83 7.41 -1.49 -5.02
N TYR A 84 6.16 -1.05 -4.94
CA TYR A 84 5.79 0.35 -4.98
C TYR A 84 4.54 0.66 -4.14
N VAL A 85 4.44 1.91 -3.71
CA VAL A 85 3.32 2.41 -2.92
C VAL A 85 2.58 3.43 -3.76
N VAL A 86 1.31 3.20 -4.01
CA VAL A 86 0.45 4.13 -4.72
C VAL A 86 -0.20 5.06 -3.70
N VAL A 87 -0.08 6.38 -3.88
CA VAL A 87 -0.75 7.34 -2.99
C VAL A 87 -2.02 7.83 -3.64
N GLY A 88 -3.15 7.67 -2.96
CA GLY A 88 -4.44 8.14 -3.44
C GLY A 88 -4.57 9.66 -3.39
N ASP A 89 -5.33 10.20 -4.34
CA ASP A 89 -5.43 11.63 -4.67
C ASP A 89 -5.85 12.57 -3.53
N GLY A 90 -6.46 12.06 -2.45
CA GLY A 90 -7.09 12.86 -1.37
C GLY A 90 -6.27 14.08 -0.89
N ASN A 91 -5.26 13.86 -0.05
CA ASN A 91 -4.30 14.92 0.31
C ASN A 91 -3.05 14.91 -0.56
N ALA A 92 -3.00 14.10 -1.63
CA ALA A 92 -1.82 13.95 -2.49
C ALA A 92 -1.43 15.27 -3.16
N THR A 93 -2.39 16.12 -3.51
CA THR A 93 -2.17 17.48 -4.05
C THR A 93 -1.33 18.38 -3.14
N ARG A 94 -1.20 18.05 -1.84
CA ARG A 94 -0.40 18.80 -0.86
C ARG A 94 1.04 18.30 -0.76
N LEU A 95 1.33 17.14 -1.36
CA LEU A 95 2.65 16.55 -1.52
C LEU A 95 3.27 17.20 -2.77
N ARG A 96 4.39 17.92 -2.59
CA ARG A 96 5.12 18.53 -3.71
C ARG A 96 6.06 17.56 -4.39
N GLU A 97 6.68 16.70 -3.58
CA GLU A 97 7.66 15.71 -3.98
C GLU A 97 7.28 14.42 -3.27
N LEU A 98 7.24 13.34 -4.04
CA LEU A 98 7.07 11.97 -3.57
C LEU A 98 8.34 11.18 -3.92
N PRO A 99 8.63 10.11 -3.18
CA PRO A 99 9.68 9.17 -3.58
C PRO A 99 9.44 8.64 -5.01
N ALA A 100 10.51 8.31 -5.73
CA ALA A 100 10.42 7.87 -7.13
C ALA A 100 9.48 6.66 -7.35
N ASP A 101 9.40 5.77 -6.35
CA ASP A 101 8.57 4.56 -6.37
C ASP A 101 7.16 4.78 -5.80
N CYS A 102 6.68 6.03 -5.84
CA CYS A 102 5.44 6.43 -5.21
C CYS A 102 4.51 7.18 -6.18
N PRO A 103 3.92 6.49 -7.17
CA PRO A 103 3.00 7.10 -8.11
C PRO A 103 1.73 7.60 -7.41
N VAL A 104 1.22 8.75 -7.88
CA VAL A 104 -0.08 9.27 -7.44
C VAL A 104 -1.18 8.59 -8.26
N CYS A 105 -2.17 8.02 -7.58
CA CYS A 105 -3.35 7.46 -8.21
C CYS A 105 -4.44 8.53 -8.33
N ALA A 106 -4.91 8.75 -9.56
CA ALA A 106 -6.02 9.63 -9.85
C ALA A 106 -7.33 9.04 -9.29
N ASN A 107 -8.18 9.89 -8.71
CA ASN A 107 -9.45 9.46 -8.12
C ASN A 107 -10.36 8.67 -9.09
N ALA A 108 -10.26 8.92 -10.41
CA ALA A 108 -10.99 8.17 -11.43
C ALA A 108 -10.72 6.65 -11.39
N ASN A 109 -9.57 6.22 -10.86
CA ASN A 109 -9.25 4.81 -10.69
C ASN A 109 -10.11 4.12 -9.63
N ALA A 110 -10.74 4.86 -8.70
CA ALA A 110 -11.69 4.28 -7.75
C ALA A 110 -12.88 3.63 -8.47
N PHE A 111 -13.42 4.27 -9.51
CA PHE A 111 -14.50 3.70 -10.32
C PHE A 111 -14.02 2.47 -11.10
N ARG A 112 -12.83 2.55 -11.72
CA ARG A 112 -12.23 1.41 -12.43
C ARG A 112 -12.00 0.21 -11.52
N GLY A 113 -11.49 0.44 -10.31
CA GLY A 113 -11.32 -0.59 -9.28
C GLY A 113 -12.66 -1.21 -8.90
N GLY A 114 -13.69 -0.38 -8.66
CA GLY A 114 -15.05 -0.83 -8.40
C GLY A 114 -15.60 -1.75 -9.50
N TYR A 115 -15.46 -1.39 -10.77
CA TYR A 115 -15.88 -2.26 -11.88
C TYR A 115 -15.13 -3.60 -11.90
N ARG A 116 -13.81 -3.59 -11.64
CA ARG A 116 -12.98 -4.81 -11.63
C ARG A 116 -13.36 -5.78 -10.53
N VAL A 117 -13.89 -5.31 -9.40
CA VAL A 117 -14.36 -6.17 -8.29
C VAL A 117 -15.61 -6.97 -8.69
N TRP A 118 -16.43 -6.44 -9.59
CA TRP A 118 -17.70 -7.05 -10.03
C TRP A 118 -17.62 -7.74 -11.40
N ASP A 119 -16.45 -7.76 -12.05
CA ASP A 119 -16.27 -8.40 -13.35
C ASP A 119 -15.94 -9.90 -13.17
N ASP A 120 -16.91 -10.76 -13.47
CA ASP A 120 -16.80 -12.23 -13.37
C ASP A 120 -15.74 -12.83 -14.31
N LYS A 121 -15.19 -12.05 -15.26
CA LYS A 121 -14.21 -12.51 -16.25
C LYS A 121 -12.76 -12.52 -15.75
N LEU A 122 -12.51 -12.20 -14.48
CA LEU A 122 -11.20 -12.42 -13.88
C LEU A 122 -11.01 -13.91 -13.56
N GLU A 123 -10.89 -14.74 -14.61
CA GLU A 123 -10.34 -16.10 -14.46
C GLU A 123 -8.91 -15.97 -13.94
N THR A 124 -8.75 -16.16 -12.63
CA THR A 124 -7.45 -16.39 -12.01
C THR A 124 -6.98 -17.77 -12.41
N SER A 125 -6.36 -17.88 -13.59
CA SER A 125 -5.60 -19.08 -14.00
C SER A 125 -4.28 -19.16 -13.19
N TYR A 126 -4.39 -19.26 -11.86
CA TYR A 126 -3.32 -19.72 -10.99
C TYR A 126 -3.64 -21.15 -10.59
N THR A 127 -3.15 -22.10 -11.40
CA THR A 127 -2.97 -23.46 -10.91
C THR A 127 -1.97 -23.39 -9.76
N TYR A 128 -2.36 -23.85 -8.57
CA TYR A 128 -1.43 -24.12 -7.48
C TYR A 128 -0.42 -25.16 -8.00
N GLY A 129 0.70 -24.69 -8.53
CA GLY A 129 1.84 -25.52 -8.89
C GLY A 129 2.47 -26.09 -7.62
N VAL A 130 1.93 -27.19 -7.14
CA VAL A 130 2.69 -28.13 -6.30
C VAL A 130 3.89 -28.54 -7.14
N SER A 131 5.09 -28.06 -6.78
CA SER A 131 6.34 -28.62 -7.28
C SER A 131 6.31 -30.13 -7.02
N PRO A 132 6.49 -31.01 -8.03
CA PRO A 132 6.67 -32.43 -7.79
C PRO A 132 8.03 -32.64 -7.12
N ARG A 133 8.06 -32.51 -5.79
CA ARG A 133 9.06 -33.12 -4.92
C ARG A 133 8.29 -33.78 -3.79
N ASP A 134 8.71 -34.99 -3.47
CA ASP A 134 8.18 -35.86 -2.42
C ASP A 134 7.03 -36.78 -2.88
N LYS A 135 7.34 -37.64 -3.86
CA LYS A 135 6.86 -39.04 -3.86
C LYS A 135 8.03 -39.97 -4.21
N GLU A 136 8.93 -40.10 -3.25
CA GLU A 136 9.74 -41.30 -3.06
C GLU A 136 9.17 -42.00 -1.80
N GLU A 137 9.21 -43.34 -1.79
CA GLU A 137 8.50 -44.29 -0.90
C GLU A 137 7.01 -44.51 -1.28
N LYS A 138 6.58 -45.66 -1.82
CA LYS A 138 6.96 -47.06 -1.54
C LYS A 138 6.61 -47.96 -2.73
#